data_AF-A0AB34XMI4-F1
#
_entry.id   AF-A0AB34XMI4-F1
#
_cell.length_a   1.000
_cell.length_b   1.000
_cell.length_c   1.000
_cell.angle_alpha   90.00
_cell.angle_beta   90.00
_cell.angle_gamma   90.00
#
_symmetry.space_group_name_H-M   'P 1'
#
loop_
_entity.id
_entity.type
_entity.pdbx_description
1 polymer ?
#
loop_
_entity_poly.entity_id
_entity_poly.type
_entity_poly.pdbx_seq_one_letter_code
_entity_poly.pdbx_strand_id
1 'polypeptide(L)'
;MLCGPFAASAQGLFGQALTGQTTHDMPATCDNARFLADQQGLEQSGPTRIDLPEHLCGQVLAISPKAKRTRSGWHGYFYVSVGQGVSIRIVSDLDQMNAPQWPWVNKGDQVEVQGRYYYDSLRRQGVDWTHHGTSRKWRWPGYVVVNGTRYQ
;
A
#
# COMPACT_ATOMS: atom_id res chain seq x y z
N MET A 1 31.20 59.79 -25.93
CA MET A 1 31.52 58.59 -25.13
C MET A 1 30.58 57.49 -25.55
N LEU A 2 31.08 56.54 -26.35
CA LEU A 2 30.35 55.38 -26.87
C LEU A 2 30.73 54.16 -26.02
N CYS A 3 29.78 53.59 -25.28
CA CYS A 3 29.94 52.27 -24.66
C CYS A 3 29.16 51.24 -25.49
N GLY A 4 29.88 50.20 -25.95
CA GLY A 4 29.41 49.17 -26.88
C GLY A 4 28.53 48.08 -26.25
N PRO A 5 28.06 47.10 -27.06
CA PRO A 5 26.98 46.19 -26.68
C PRO A 5 27.40 44.71 -26.54
N PHE A 6 26.51 43.94 -25.90
CA PHE A 6 26.29 42.48 -25.92
C PHE A 6 27.46 41.48 -25.73
N ALA A 7 27.30 40.58 -24.74
CA ALA A 7 27.60 39.15 -24.91
C ALA A 7 26.73 38.30 -23.96
N ALA A 8 26.10 37.29 -24.55
CA ALA A 8 25.21 36.33 -23.92
C ALA A 8 25.96 35.27 -23.10
N SER A 9 25.27 34.64 -22.15
CA SER A 9 25.68 33.35 -21.58
C SER A 9 24.43 32.55 -21.20
N ALA A 10 23.87 31.86 -22.19
CA ALA A 10 22.95 30.75 -21.98
C ALA A 10 23.78 29.46 -22.03
N GLN A 11 24.05 28.89 -20.86
CA GLN A 11 24.54 27.53 -20.67
C GLN A 11 23.65 26.98 -19.52
N GLY A 12 22.69 26.11 -19.78
CA GLY A 12 22.94 24.77 -20.29
C GLY A 12 23.20 23.85 -19.11
N LEU A 13 22.21 23.69 -18.22
CA LEU A 13 22.20 22.60 -17.25
C LEU A 13 21.01 21.71 -17.57
N PHE A 14 21.31 20.71 -18.40
CA PHE A 14 20.50 19.50 -18.53
C PHE A 14 20.30 18.93 -17.13
N GLY A 15 19.13 19.20 -16.56
CA GLY A 15 18.65 18.52 -15.37
C GLY A 15 18.56 17.04 -15.70
N GLN A 16 19.48 16.27 -15.15
CA GLN A 16 19.49 14.81 -15.22
C GLN A 16 18.13 14.34 -14.71
N ALA A 17 17.32 13.78 -15.63
CA ALA A 17 16.16 13.02 -15.24
C ALA A 17 16.67 11.83 -14.43
N LEU A 18 16.55 11.92 -13.11
CA LEU A 18 16.70 10.79 -12.21
C LEU A 18 15.55 9.81 -12.55
N THR A 19 15.77 8.95 -13.53
CA THR A 19 14.96 7.74 -13.70
C THR A 19 15.39 6.76 -12.61
N GLY A 20 15.00 7.08 -11.38
CA GLY A 20 14.95 6.11 -10.30
C GLY A 20 13.87 5.09 -10.66
N GLN A 21 14.26 3.98 -11.30
CA GLN A 21 13.46 2.78 -11.26
C GLN A 21 13.44 2.34 -9.80
N THR A 22 12.40 2.75 -9.07
CA THR A 22 12.07 2.14 -7.79
C THR A 22 11.74 0.69 -8.07
N THR A 23 12.70 -0.20 -7.87
CA THR A 23 12.40 -1.59 -7.60
C THR A 23 11.62 -1.59 -6.30
N HIS A 24 10.30 -1.64 -6.38
CA HIS A 24 9.46 -1.74 -5.19
C HIS A 24 9.68 -3.14 -4.62
N ASP A 25 10.64 -3.25 -3.72
CA ASP A 25 10.82 -4.43 -2.88
C ASP A 25 9.98 -4.26 -1.61
N MET A 26 9.61 -5.41 -1.02
CA MET A 26 8.85 -5.43 0.23
C MET A 26 9.65 -4.81 1.37
N PRO A 27 9.13 -3.79 2.06
CA PRO A 27 9.80 -3.24 3.23
C PRO A 27 9.99 -4.31 4.32
N ALA A 28 11.21 -4.40 4.85
CA ALA A 28 11.55 -5.36 5.91
C ALA A 28 10.87 -5.05 7.26
N THR A 29 10.52 -3.78 7.47
CA THR A 29 9.82 -3.27 8.66
C THR A 29 8.67 -2.39 8.23
N CYS A 30 7.73 -2.12 9.14
CA CYS A 30 6.66 -1.16 8.91
C CYS A 30 7.22 0.18 8.41
N ASP A 31 6.65 0.70 7.33
CA ASP A 31 6.97 1.99 6.73
C ASP A 31 5.70 2.67 6.19
N ASN A 32 4.93 3.27 7.11
CA ASN A 32 3.75 4.03 6.73
C ASN A 32 4.08 5.27 5.88
N ALA A 33 5.29 5.83 6.02
CA ALA A 33 5.67 7.02 5.26
C ALA A 33 5.82 6.69 3.78
N ARG A 34 6.42 5.54 3.46
CA ARG A 34 6.46 5.01 2.10
C ARG A 34 5.06 4.77 1.55
N PHE A 35 4.19 4.08 2.30
CA PHE A 35 2.81 3.85 1.86
C PHE A 35 2.08 5.14 1.52
N LEU A 36 2.20 6.17 2.36
CA LEU A 36 1.55 7.46 2.14
C LEU A 36 2.10 8.17 0.89
N ALA A 37 3.41 8.09 0.64
CA ALA A 37 4.02 8.62 -0.58
C ALA A 37 3.55 7.87 -1.83
N ASP A 38 3.49 6.54 -1.77
CA ASP A 38 3.04 5.69 -2.86
C ASP A 38 1.54 5.90 -3.15
N GLN A 39 0.70 6.00 -2.12
CA GLN A 39 -0.71 6.37 -2.25
C GLN A 39 -0.87 7.74 -2.90
N GLN A 40 -0.16 8.76 -2.40
CA GLN A 40 -0.24 10.11 -2.95
C GLN A 40 0.21 10.15 -4.43
N GLY A 41 1.26 9.41 -4.78
CA GLY A 41 1.72 9.26 -6.16
C GLY A 41 0.63 8.68 -7.07
N LEU A 42 0.00 7.58 -6.65
CA LEU A 42 -1.08 6.92 -7.41
C LEU A 42 -2.36 7.76 -7.48
N GLU A 43 -2.66 8.54 -6.45
CA GLU A 43 -3.77 9.50 -6.47
C GLU A 43 -3.55 10.61 -7.50
N GLN A 44 -2.31 11.06 -7.69
CA GLN A 44 -1.94 12.07 -8.68
C GLN A 44 -1.86 11.51 -10.11
N SER A 45 -1.27 10.33 -10.29
CA SER A 45 -1.08 9.72 -11.60
C SER A 45 -2.32 8.96 -12.11
N GLY A 46 -3.22 8.59 -11.21
CA GLY A 46 -4.30 7.65 -11.48
C GLY A 46 -3.83 6.18 -11.52
N PRO A 47 -4.76 5.24 -11.78
CA PRO A 47 -4.50 3.80 -11.72
C PRO A 47 -3.46 3.35 -12.76
N THR A 48 -2.33 2.86 -12.29
CA THR A 48 -1.20 2.42 -13.14
C THR A 48 -1.27 0.94 -13.52
N ARG A 49 -2.22 0.19 -12.93
CA ARG A 49 -2.28 -1.29 -12.97
C ARG A 49 -1.05 -1.99 -12.39
N ILE A 50 -0.26 -1.26 -11.60
CA ILE A 50 0.87 -1.80 -10.85
C ILE A 50 0.43 -1.94 -9.40
N ASP A 51 0.64 -3.13 -8.84
CA ASP A 51 0.46 -3.38 -7.42
C ASP A 51 1.80 -3.14 -6.69
N LEU A 52 1.75 -2.56 -5.49
CA LEU A 52 2.94 -2.18 -4.72
C LEU A 52 3.10 -3.04 -3.46
N PRO A 53 4.30 -3.58 -3.16
CA PRO A 53 4.55 -4.30 -1.92
C PRO A 53 4.74 -3.32 -0.76
N GLU A 54 3.86 -3.44 0.22
CA GLU A 54 3.75 -2.52 1.35
C GLU A 54 3.79 -3.24 2.69
N HIS A 55 4.32 -2.54 3.68
CA HIS A 55 4.38 -2.99 5.07
C HIS A 55 3.88 -1.86 5.96
N LEU A 56 2.69 -2.05 6.54
CA LEU A 56 1.95 -1.07 7.31
C LEU A 56 1.88 -1.46 8.77
N CYS A 57 1.72 -0.47 9.64
CA CYS A 57 1.36 -0.70 11.03
C CYS A 57 0.43 0.40 11.55
N GLY A 58 -0.42 0.06 12.49
CA GLY A 58 -1.34 1.03 13.09
C GLY A 58 -2.49 0.39 13.83
N GLN A 59 -3.59 1.12 13.94
CA GLN A 59 -4.74 0.70 14.76
C GLN A 59 -5.98 0.45 13.91
N VAL A 60 -6.73 -0.59 14.24
CA VAL A 60 -8.02 -0.89 13.60
C VAL A 60 -9.07 0.16 14.01
N LEU A 61 -9.60 0.88 13.02
CA LEU A 61 -10.61 1.92 13.20
C LEU A 61 -12.04 1.39 13.07
N ALA A 62 -12.25 0.46 12.13
CA ALA A 62 -13.56 -0.08 11.79
C ALA A 62 -13.44 -1.46 11.16
N ILE A 63 -14.50 -2.25 11.31
CA ILE A 63 -14.57 -3.62 10.81
C ILE A 63 -15.92 -3.80 10.11
N SER A 64 -15.93 -4.51 8.99
CA SER A 64 -17.17 -4.99 8.40
C SER A 64 -17.64 -6.21 9.19
N PRO A 65 -18.78 -6.15 9.89
CA PRO A 65 -19.20 -7.23 10.79
C PRO A 65 -19.54 -8.52 10.04
N LYS A 66 -19.83 -8.43 8.74
CA LYS A 66 -20.13 -9.58 7.89
C LYS A 66 -19.04 -9.74 6.83
N ALA A 67 -18.61 -10.99 6.64
CA ALA A 67 -17.83 -11.35 5.48
C ALA A 67 -18.66 -11.16 4.20
N LYS A 68 -18.01 -10.89 3.07
CA LYS A 68 -18.66 -10.80 1.76
C LYS A 68 -18.12 -11.86 0.82
N ARG A 69 -19.03 -12.55 0.14
CA ARG A 69 -18.66 -13.46 -0.95
C ARG A 69 -18.42 -12.65 -2.22
N THR A 70 -17.27 -12.87 -2.84
CA THR A 70 -16.95 -12.37 -4.18
C THR A 70 -16.71 -13.56 -5.13
N ARG A 71 -16.35 -13.27 -6.38
CA ARG A 71 -15.95 -14.32 -7.34
C ARG A 71 -14.72 -15.12 -6.91
N SER A 72 -13.83 -14.54 -6.10
CA SER A 72 -12.60 -15.18 -5.67
C SER A 72 -12.73 -15.92 -4.34
N GLY A 73 -13.68 -15.54 -3.48
CA GLY A 73 -13.76 -16.17 -2.17
C GLY A 73 -14.63 -15.43 -1.16
N TRP A 74 -14.53 -15.83 0.10
CA TRP A 74 -15.04 -15.07 1.25
C TRP A 74 -14.01 -14.05 1.71
N HIS A 75 -14.45 -12.81 1.89
CA HIS A 75 -13.58 -11.69 2.26
C HIS A 75 -14.08 -10.99 3.51
N GLY A 76 -13.19 -10.86 4.50
CA GLY A 76 -13.32 -9.97 5.64
C GLY A 76 -12.71 -8.61 5.33
N TYR A 77 -13.24 -7.54 5.91
CA TYR A 77 -12.72 -6.20 5.69
C TYR A 77 -12.60 -5.45 7.00
N PHE A 78 -11.44 -4.83 7.23
CA PHE A 78 -11.24 -3.88 8.31
C PHE A 78 -10.43 -2.69 7.80
N TYR A 79 -10.42 -1.62 8.58
CA TYR A 79 -9.77 -0.35 8.22
C TYR A 79 -8.73 -0.02 9.26
N VAL A 80 -7.53 0.30 8.81
CA VAL A 80 -6.38 0.60 9.67
C VAL A 80 -5.99 2.05 9.49
N SER A 81 -5.78 2.75 10.61
CA SER A 81 -5.14 4.07 10.61
C SER A 81 -3.66 3.91 10.32
N VAL A 82 -3.14 4.61 9.32
CA VAL A 82 -1.71 4.59 8.95
C VAL A 82 -1.03 5.95 9.21
N GLY A 83 -1.73 6.86 9.90
CA GLY A 83 -1.25 8.20 10.22
C GLY A 83 -1.79 9.27 9.27
N GLN A 84 -1.55 10.55 9.62
CA GLN A 84 -1.96 11.73 8.83
C GLN A 84 -3.46 11.80 8.50
N GLY A 85 -4.32 11.20 9.35
CA GLY A 85 -5.76 11.11 9.09
C GLY A 85 -6.14 10.13 7.98
N VAL A 86 -5.17 9.40 7.42
CA VAL A 86 -5.38 8.40 6.38
C VAL A 86 -5.70 7.05 7.02
N SER A 87 -6.67 6.37 6.42
CA SER A 87 -6.94 4.96 6.71
C SER A 87 -7.03 4.17 5.43
N ILE A 88 -6.63 2.90 5.50
CA ILE A 88 -6.66 1.99 4.36
C ILE A 88 -7.46 0.74 4.70
N ARG A 89 -8.17 0.22 3.70
CA ARG A 89 -8.89 -1.05 3.79
C ARG A 89 -7.89 -2.19 3.73
N ILE A 90 -8.01 -3.10 4.69
CA ILE A 90 -7.31 -4.36 4.72
C ILE A 90 -8.31 -5.45 4.32
N VAL A 91 -7.95 -6.26 3.33
CA VAL A 91 -8.80 -7.31 2.75
C VAL A 91 -8.30 -8.67 3.20
N SER A 92 -9.06 -9.31 4.09
CA SER A 92 -8.77 -10.65 4.58
C SER A 92 -9.42 -11.70 3.72
N ASP A 93 -8.61 -12.58 3.15
CA ASP A 93 -9.09 -13.77 2.46
C ASP A 93 -9.40 -14.88 3.47
N LEU A 94 -10.69 -15.08 3.74
CA LEU A 94 -11.15 -16.01 4.78
C LEU A 94 -11.12 -17.47 4.33
N ASP A 95 -10.96 -17.73 3.02
CA ASP A 95 -10.89 -19.09 2.49
C ASP A 95 -9.48 -19.67 2.60
N GLN A 96 -8.44 -18.82 2.68
CA GLN A 96 -7.03 -19.23 2.69
C GLN A 96 -6.32 -18.96 4.01
N MET A 97 -6.69 -17.88 4.70
CA MET A 97 -5.98 -17.43 5.88
C MET A 97 -6.19 -18.39 7.05
N ASN A 98 -5.11 -18.74 7.73
CA ASN A 98 -5.20 -19.48 9.00
C ASN A 98 -5.57 -18.53 10.14
N ALA A 99 -6.86 -18.22 10.29
CA ALA A 99 -7.42 -17.36 11.33
C ALA A 99 -8.73 -17.91 11.90
N PRO A 100 -9.17 -17.47 13.10
CA PRO A 100 -10.49 -17.80 13.64
C PRO A 100 -11.64 -17.32 12.74
N GLN A 101 -12.85 -17.72 13.08
CA GLN A 101 -14.05 -17.25 12.38
C GLN A 101 -14.13 -15.72 12.39
N TRP A 102 -14.42 -15.14 11.22
CA TRP A 102 -14.59 -13.69 11.08
C TRP A 102 -15.77 -13.16 11.92
N PRO A 103 -15.62 -12.00 12.59
CA PRO A 103 -14.42 -11.17 12.68
C PRO A 103 -13.42 -11.69 13.73
N TRP A 104 -12.15 -11.80 13.33
CA TRP A 104 -11.03 -12.15 14.21
C TRP A 104 -10.17 -10.94 14.61
N VAL A 105 -10.55 -9.75 14.15
CA VAL A 105 -10.02 -8.43 14.59
C VAL A 105 -11.09 -7.65 15.34
N ASN A 106 -10.67 -6.74 16.21
CA ASN A 106 -11.51 -5.81 16.96
C ASN A 106 -11.07 -4.36 16.74
N LYS A 107 -12.02 -3.43 16.88
CA LYS A 107 -11.72 -2.01 16.86
C LYS A 107 -10.76 -1.70 18.02
N GLY A 108 -9.69 -0.98 17.73
CA GLY A 108 -8.66 -0.64 18.70
C GLY A 108 -7.46 -1.57 18.71
N ASP A 109 -7.52 -2.73 18.04
CA ASP A 109 -6.38 -3.63 17.91
C ASP A 109 -5.20 -2.96 17.20
N GLN A 110 -4.00 -3.24 17.69
CA GLN A 110 -2.76 -2.89 17.01
C GLN A 110 -2.46 -3.94 15.95
N VAL A 111 -2.14 -3.49 14.75
CA VAL A 111 -1.89 -4.36 13.62
C VAL A 111 -0.62 -3.99 12.87
N GLU A 112 0.02 -5.00 12.32
CA GLU A 112 1.08 -4.90 11.33
C GLU A 112 0.65 -5.72 10.12
N VAL A 113 0.70 -5.16 8.91
CA VAL A 113 0.24 -5.81 7.69
C VAL A 113 1.35 -5.75 6.67
N GLN A 114 1.75 -6.90 6.16
CA GLN A 114 2.60 -7.01 4.98
C GLN A 114 1.77 -7.54 3.82
N GLY A 115 1.76 -6.83 2.70
CA GLY A 115 0.93 -7.25 1.59
C GLY A 115 1.09 -6.41 0.34
N ARG A 116 0.12 -6.63 -0.54
CA ARG A 116 -0.01 -6.00 -1.83
C ARG A 116 -1.00 -4.85 -1.73
N TYR A 117 -0.51 -3.65 -1.96
CA TYR A 117 -1.35 -2.47 -2.15
C TYR A 117 -1.82 -2.40 -3.60
N TYR A 118 -3.14 -2.52 -3.79
CA TYR A 118 -3.79 -2.30 -5.07
C TYR A 118 -4.50 -0.95 -5.07
N TYR A 119 -4.48 -0.27 -6.22
CA TYR A 119 -5.14 1.01 -6.43
C TYR A 119 -5.89 1.04 -7.77
N ASP A 120 -7.21 0.80 -7.73
CA ASP A 120 -8.09 0.97 -8.89
C ASP A 120 -8.65 2.41 -8.97
N SER A 121 -8.82 3.06 -7.82
CA SER A 121 -9.28 4.45 -7.66
C SER A 121 -9.25 4.84 -6.18
N LEU A 122 -9.46 6.13 -5.88
CA LEU A 122 -9.57 6.65 -4.51
C LEU A 122 -10.57 5.85 -3.65
N ARG A 123 -11.69 5.40 -4.23
CA ARG A 123 -12.74 4.62 -3.52
C ARG A 123 -12.56 3.10 -3.60
N ARG A 124 -11.59 2.63 -4.39
CA ARG A 124 -11.31 1.21 -4.64
C ARG A 124 -9.81 0.97 -4.57
N GLN A 125 -9.34 0.95 -3.33
CA GLN A 125 -7.96 0.67 -2.99
C GLN A 125 -7.94 -0.15 -1.70
N GLY A 126 -6.82 -0.78 -1.42
CA GLY A 126 -6.66 -1.59 -0.21
C GLY A 126 -5.37 -2.39 -0.23
N VAL A 127 -5.08 -3.01 0.91
CA VAL A 127 -4.00 -3.97 1.04
C VAL A 127 -4.59 -5.36 1.23
N ASP A 128 -4.14 -6.30 0.40
CA ASP A 128 -4.42 -7.72 0.55
C ASP A 128 -3.11 -8.51 0.68
N TRP A 129 -3.15 -9.70 1.25
CA TRP A 129 -2.02 -10.64 1.27
C TRP A 129 -2.47 -11.86 0.46
N THR A 130 -2.51 -11.64 -0.86
CA THR A 130 -3.17 -12.47 -1.87
C THR A 130 -3.22 -13.97 -1.60
N HIS A 131 -4.45 -14.48 -1.49
CA HIS A 131 -5.15 -15.61 -2.16
C HIS A 131 -4.38 -16.81 -2.77
N HIS A 132 -3.07 -16.75 -3.07
CA HIS A 132 -2.26 -17.90 -3.49
C HIS A 132 -0.79 -17.82 -3.00
N GLY A 133 -0.49 -16.94 -2.05
CA GLY A 133 0.88 -16.66 -1.64
C GLY A 133 1.67 -15.97 -2.76
N THR A 134 2.80 -16.57 -3.16
CA THR A 134 3.72 -16.02 -4.16
C THR A 134 3.45 -16.56 -5.56
N SER A 135 3.48 -15.70 -6.58
CA SER A 135 3.44 -16.07 -8.00
C SER A 135 4.57 -15.41 -8.78
N ARG A 136 4.73 -15.77 -10.07
CA ARG A 136 5.71 -15.10 -10.95
C ARG A 136 5.48 -13.59 -11.08
N LYS A 137 4.23 -13.14 -10.89
CA LYS A 137 3.84 -11.72 -10.96
C LYS A 137 3.85 -11.03 -9.59
N TRP A 138 3.92 -11.80 -8.51
CA TRP A 138 3.88 -11.30 -7.14
C TRP A 138 4.72 -12.18 -6.23
N ARG A 139 5.99 -11.83 -6.00
CA ARG A 139 6.94 -12.74 -5.33
C ARG A 139 6.89 -12.70 -3.80
N TRP A 140 6.10 -11.80 -3.22
CA TRP A 140 6.15 -11.54 -1.78
C TRP A 140 5.00 -12.24 -1.06
N PRO A 141 5.27 -13.04 -0.01
CA PRO A 141 4.21 -13.47 0.87
C PRO A 141 3.64 -12.25 1.60
N GLY A 142 2.48 -12.40 2.22
CA GLY A 142 1.94 -11.40 3.11
C GLY A 142 1.46 -12.03 4.40
N TYR A 143 1.16 -11.17 5.36
CA TYR A 143 0.68 -11.55 6.68
C TYR A 143 -0.01 -10.37 7.34
N VAL A 144 -0.72 -10.66 8.43
CA VAL A 144 -1.14 -9.66 9.39
C VAL A 144 -0.81 -10.14 10.80
N VAL A 145 -0.22 -9.26 11.60
CA VAL A 145 -0.08 -9.43 13.04
C VAL A 145 -1.16 -8.60 13.71
N VAL A 146 -1.90 -9.17 14.66
CA VAL A 146 -2.88 -8.47 15.50
C VAL A 146 -2.48 -8.66 16.95
N ASN A 147 -2.18 -7.58 17.64
CA ASN A 147 -1.74 -7.61 19.05
C ASN A 147 -0.65 -8.67 19.32
N GLY A 148 0.30 -8.83 18.39
CA GLY A 148 1.40 -9.80 18.47
C GLY A 148 1.08 -11.20 17.91
N THR A 149 -0.16 -11.51 17.55
CA THR A 149 -0.54 -12.80 16.93
C THR A 149 -0.50 -12.69 15.42
N ARG A 150 0.33 -13.52 14.77
CA ARG A 150 0.49 -13.53 13.30
C ARG A 150 -0.49 -14.49 12.64
N TYR A 151 -1.10 -14.02 11.56
CA TYR A 151 -2.00 -14.76 10.69
C TYR A 151 -1.53 -14.63 9.23
N GLN A 152 -1.58 -15.71 8.48
CA GLN A 152 -1.20 -15.79 7.07
C GLN A 152 -1.86 -17.00 6.40
#